data_AF-A0A397VJ43-F1
#
_entry.id   AF-A0A397VJ43-F1
#
_cell.length_a   1.000
_cell.length_b   1.000
_cell.length_c   1.000
_cell.angle_alpha   90.00
_cell.angle_beta   90.00
_cell.angle_gamma   90.00
#
_symmetry.space_group_name_H-M   'P 1'
#
loop_
_entity.id
_entity.type
_entity.pdbx_description
1 polymer ?
#
loop_
_entity_poly.entity_id
_entity_poly.type
_entity_poly.pdbx_seq_one_letter_code
_entity_poly.pdbx_strand_id
1 'polypeptide(L)'
;MQCKFIVIIKKQLLQISLLTSIILVYRYLLLRNPPQINLNPSGSSFIIQNASDPNSNNAFSDLIITQSYDTFDINDNYFSNFWKSLESVFFWINGRWDQLDQWNFVPIDILTLLASILLVTIMQNMLIAFMT
;
A
#
# COMPACT_ATOMS: atom_id res chain seq x y z
N MET A 1 -33.13 -12.50 16.00
CA MET A 1 -31.95 -12.48 15.10
C MET A 1 -31.62 -11.08 14.62
N GLN A 2 -32.54 -10.34 13.98
CA GLN A 2 -32.20 -9.07 13.30
C GLN A 2 -31.55 -7.99 14.19
N CYS A 3 -31.99 -7.78 15.44
CA CYS A 3 -31.35 -6.80 16.33
C CYS A 3 -29.90 -7.16 16.70
N LYS A 4 -29.58 -8.46 16.90
CA LYS A 4 -28.20 -8.89 17.23
C LYS A 4 -27.28 -8.69 16.03
N PHE A 5 -27.74 -9.06 14.84
CA PHE A 5 -27.02 -8.86 13.59
C PHE A 5 -26.69 -7.39 13.34
N ILE A 6 -27.67 -6.49 13.46
CA ILE A 6 -27.49 -5.05 13.27
C ILE A 6 -26.48 -4.46 14.27
N VAL A 7 -26.51 -4.90 15.54
CA VAL A 7 -25.57 -4.45 16.57
C VAL A 7 -24.15 -4.89 16.23
N ILE A 8 -23.95 -6.13 15.78
CA ILE A 8 -22.63 -6.65 15.40
C ILE A 8 -22.09 -5.89 14.18
N ILE A 9 -22.89 -5.70 13.13
CA ILE A 9 -22.47 -4.96 11.93
C ILE A 9 -22.07 -3.52 12.28
N LYS A 10 -22.87 -2.81 13.09
CA LYS A 10 -22.53 -1.44 13.52
C LYS A 10 -21.20 -1.40 14.29
N LYS A 11 -20.98 -2.37 15.19
CA LYS A 11 -19.74 -2.48 15.95
C LYS A 11 -18.54 -2.72 15.04
N GLN A 12 -18.67 -3.60 14.06
CA GLN A 12 -17.56 -3.93 13.16
C GLN A 12 -17.27 -2.81 12.17
N LEU A 13 -18.27 -2.09 11.67
CA LEU A 13 -18.09 -0.89 10.85
C LEU A 13 -17.35 0.23 11.61
N LEU A 14 -17.69 0.43 12.88
CA LEU A 14 -16.95 1.35 13.75
C LEU A 14 -15.49 0.92 13.93
N GLN A 15 -15.25 -0.38 14.11
CA GLN A 15 -13.92 -0.93 14.29
C GLN A 15 -13.05 -0.79 13.03
N ILE A 16 -13.61 -0.97 11.83
CA ILE A 16 -12.91 -0.72 10.56
C ILE A 16 -12.57 0.77 10.42
N SER A 17 -13.52 1.67 10.70
CA SER A 17 -13.30 3.13 10.63
C SER A 17 -12.18 3.60 11.57
N LEU A 18 -12.12 3.05 12.79
CA LEU A 18 -11.03 3.33 13.73
C LEU A 18 -9.68 2.80 13.22
N LEU A 19 -9.65 1.58 12.70
CA LEU A 19 -8.43 0.96 12.17
C LEU A 19 -7.84 1.78 11.02
N THR A 20 -8.68 2.22 10.09
CA THR A 20 -8.24 2.97 8.90
C THR A 20 -7.77 4.38 9.25
N SER A 21 -8.43 5.03 10.23
CA SER A 21 -7.98 6.31 10.77
C SER A 21 -6.59 6.22 11.40
N ILE A 22 -6.33 5.16 12.18
CA ILE A 22 -5.02 4.93 12.80
C ILE A 22 -3.95 4.74 11.72
N ILE A 23 -4.19 3.84 10.76
CA ILE A 23 -3.24 3.55 9.66
C ILE A 23 -2.92 4.81 8.86
N LEU A 24 -3.93 5.60 8.54
CA LEU A 24 -3.79 6.86 7.82
C LEU A 24 -2.84 7.81 8.56
N VAL A 25 -3.07 8.05 9.85
CA VAL A 25 -2.25 8.97 10.64
C VAL A 25 -0.79 8.51 10.69
N TYR A 26 -0.56 7.23 10.99
CA TYR A 26 0.82 6.70 11.09
C TYR A 26 1.54 6.75 9.73
N ARG A 27 0.90 6.28 8.65
CA ARG A 27 1.54 6.30 7.32
C ARG A 27 1.76 7.73 6.81
N TYR A 28 0.80 8.64 7.02
CA TYR A 28 0.96 10.04 6.64
C TYR A 28 2.13 10.70 7.39
N LEU A 29 2.26 10.49 8.70
CA LEU A 29 3.34 11.08 9.48
C LEU A 29 4.72 10.55 9.05
N LEU A 30 4.83 9.25 8.75
CA LEU A 30 6.10 8.62 8.37
C LEU A 30 6.51 8.97 6.93
N LEU A 31 5.55 9.03 6.01
CA LEU A 31 5.80 9.15 4.57
C LEU A 31 5.57 10.55 3.99
N ARG A 32 5.15 11.55 4.79
CA ARG A 32 5.01 12.94 4.29
C ARG A 32 6.33 13.57 3.86
N ASN A 33 7.44 13.17 4.49
CA ASN A 33 8.77 13.73 4.20
C ASN A 33 9.87 12.66 4.34
N PRO A 34 9.89 11.66 3.44
CA PRO A 34 10.83 10.54 3.48
C PRO A 34 12.32 10.95 3.55
N PRO A 35 12.78 12.03 2.87
CA PRO A 35 14.17 12.46 2.95
C PRO A 35 14.66 12.77 4.37
N GLN A 36 13.77 13.18 5.29
CA GLN A 36 14.16 13.47 6.68
C GLN A 36 14.58 12.23 7.48
N ILE A 37 14.14 11.05 7.05
CA ILE A 37 14.47 9.76 7.67
C ILE A 37 15.43 8.94 6.81
N ASN A 38 16.09 9.57 5.83
CA ASN A 38 16.94 8.91 4.83
C ASN A 38 16.23 7.77 4.10
N LEU A 39 14.91 7.87 3.92
CA LEU A 39 14.13 6.90 3.18
C LEU A 39 14.05 7.35 1.73
N ASN A 40 14.70 6.59 0.84
CA ASN A 40 14.59 6.80 -0.59
C ASN A 40 13.75 5.67 -1.21
N PRO A 41 12.65 5.99 -1.90
CA PRO A 41 11.82 4.99 -2.54
C PRO A 41 12.56 4.32 -3.70
N SER A 42 12.35 3.01 -3.85
CA SER A 42 12.90 2.24 -4.96
C SER A 42 11.97 2.33 -6.17
N GLY A 43 12.48 2.90 -7.27
CA GLY A 43 11.84 2.83 -8.58
C GLY A 43 12.00 1.44 -9.20
N SER A 44 11.01 1.04 -9.99
CA SER A 44 11.12 -0.15 -10.84
C SER A 44 12.10 0.09 -11.99
N SER A 45 12.78 -0.98 -12.44
CA SER A 45 13.61 -0.95 -13.64
C SER A 45 13.24 -2.11 -14.56
N PHE A 46 13.19 -1.81 -15.86
CA PHE A 46 12.85 -2.79 -16.90
C PHE A 46 14.01 -2.86 -17.88
N ILE A 47 14.43 -4.08 -18.17
CA ILE A 47 15.48 -4.36 -19.15
C ILE A 47 14.81 -4.94 -20.38
N ILE A 48 14.97 -4.27 -21.51
CA ILE A 48 14.63 -4.83 -22.82
C ILE A 48 15.92 -5.48 -23.33
N GLN A 49 16.00 -6.80 -23.16
CA GLN A 49 17.11 -7.58 -23.67
C GLN A 49 17.02 -7.67 -25.19
N ASN A 50 18.15 -7.46 -25.86
CA ASN A 50 18.22 -7.70 -27.30
C ASN A 50 18.11 -9.22 -27.57
N ALA A 51 17.52 -9.59 -28.71
CA ALA A 51 17.45 -10.98 -29.14
C ALA A 51 18.89 -11.51 -29.31
N SER A 52 19.31 -12.36 -28.38
CA SER A 52 20.64 -12.94 -28.37
C SER A 52 20.68 -14.06 -29.41
N ASP A 53 21.14 -13.75 -30.61
CA ASP A 53 21.55 -14.78 -31.56
C ASP A 53 23.01 -15.15 -31.23
N PRO A 54 23.30 -16.39 -30.78
CA PRO A 54 24.65 -16.79 -30.36
C PRO A 54 25.70 -16.70 -31.49
N ASN A 55 25.29 -16.51 -32.75
CA ASN A 55 26.18 -16.35 -33.89
C ASN A 55 26.24 -14.91 -34.45
N SER A 56 25.51 -13.96 -33.87
CA SER A 56 25.50 -12.56 -34.33
C SER A 56 26.12 -11.66 -33.27
N ASN A 57 27.04 -10.77 -33.66
CA ASN A 57 27.45 -9.68 -32.80
C ASN A 57 26.24 -8.76 -32.65
N ASN A 58 25.55 -8.81 -31.51
CA ASN A 58 24.36 -8.00 -31.24
C ASN A 58 24.60 -6.54 -31.62
N ALA A 59 23.86 -6.04 -32.61
CA ALA A 59 24.06 -4.69 -33.17
C ALA A 59 23.65 -3.56 -32.21
N PHE A 60 22.90 -3.88 -31.15
CA PHE A 60 22.38 -2.94 -30.17
C PHE A 60 22.58 -3.49 -28.74
N SER A 61 22.89 -2.58 -27.80
CA SER A 61 22.96 -2.87 -26.37
C SER A 61 21.57 -3.05 -25.76
N ASP A 62 21.49 -3.79 -24.65
CA ASP A 62 20.28 -3.87 -23.83
C ASP A 62 19.84 -2.48 -23.39
N LEU A 63 18.52 -2.24 -23.41
CA LEU A 63 17.93 -0.96 -23.06
C LEU A 63 17.39 -1.03 -21.63
N ILE A 64 17.93 -0.18 -20.74
CA ILE A 64 17.51 -0.11 -19.34
C ILE A 64 16.60 1.10 -19.19
N ILE A 65 15.34 0.85 -18.84
CA ILE A 65 14.36 1.88 -18.50
C ILE A 65 14.24 1.92 -16.97
N THR A 66 14.61 3.03 -16.37
CA THR A 66 14.53 3.24 -14.91
C THR A 66 13.41 4.22 -14.57
N GLN A 67 12.58 3.87 -13.60
CA GLN A 67 11.61 4.80 -13.01
C GLN A 67 12.33 5.80 -12.09
N SER A 68 12.14 7.09 -12.35
CA SER A 68 12.48 8.15 -11.39
C SER A 68 11.29 8.36 -10.45
N TYR A 69 11.57 8.66 -9.17
CA TYR A 69 10.54 8.88 -8.17
C TYR A 69 10.83 10.18 -7.41
N ASP A 70 9.86 11.10 -7.40
CA ASP A 70 9.93 12.32 -6.60
C ASP A 70 9.09 12.19 -5.32
N THR A 71 9.75 12.25 -4.16
CA THR A 71 9.09 12.13 -2.86
C THR A 71 8.15 13.29 -2.52
N PHE A 72 8.28 14.44 -3.21
CA PHE A 72 7.47 15.63 -2.99
C PHE A 72 6.34 15.76 -4.01
N ASP A 73 6.38 15.02 -5.11
CA ASP A 73 5.28 14.99 -6.07
C ASP A 73 4.11 14.16 -5.48
N ILE A 74 2.92 14.73 -5.58
CA ILE A 74 1.67 14.13 -5.12
C ILE A 74 1.27 12.88 -5.93
N ASN A 75 1.74 12.77 -7.17
CA ASN A 75 1.47 11.65 -8.07
C ASN A 75 2.40 10.46 -7.79
N ASP A 76 3.62 10.74 -7.34
CA ASP A 76 4.59 9.72 -6.98
C ASP A 76 4.39 9.28 -5.52
N ASN A 77 4.30 10.23 -4.58
CA ASN A 77 4.07 9.98 -3.16
C ASN A 77 2.66 10.43 -2.70
N TYR A 78 1.76 9.47 -2.51
CA TYR A 78 0.38 9.77 -2.06
C TYR A 78 0.32 10.26 -0.61
N PHE A 79 1.39 10.10 0.17
CA PHE A 79 1.47 10.55 1.57
C PHE A 79 2.05 11.95 1.71
N SER A 80 2.52 12.58 0.62
CA SER A 80 2.92 14.00 0.61
C SER A 80 1.73 14.95 0.85
N ASN A 81 0.51 14.50 0.54
CA ASN A 81 -0.73 15.24 0.72
C ASN A 81 -1.76 14.43 1.54
N PHE A 82 -2.40 15.09 2.51
CA PHE A 82 -3.37 14.42 3.38
C PHE A 82 -4.55 13.78 2.62
N TRP A 83 -5.15 14.46 1.65
CA TRP A 83 -6.30 13.94 0.93
C TRP A 83 -5.94 12.75 0.04
N LYS A 84 -4.77 12.79 -0.59
CA LYS A 84 -4.25 11.62 -1.34
C LYS A 84 -3.88 10.46 -0.43
N SER A 85 -3.41 10.72 0.78
CA SER A 85 -3.14 9.66 1.74
C SER A 85 -4.42 8.95 2.17
N LEU A 86 -5.53 9.67 2.26
CA LEU A 86 -6.85 9.08 2.51
C LEU A 86 -7.31 8.19 1.35
N GLU A 87 -7.14 8.65 0.09
CA GLU A 87 -7.42 7.83 -1.10
C GLU A 87 -6.57 6.54 -1.11
N SER A 88 -5.27 6.65 -0.80
CA SER A 88 -4.35 5.51 -0.72
C SER A 88 -4.81 4.47 0.31
N VAL A 89 -5.16 4.89 1.53
CA VAL A 89 -5.66 3.99 2.58
C VAL A 89 -7.04 3.39 2.22
N PHE A 90 -7.89 4.14 1.51
CA PHE A 90 -9.14 3.60 0.99
C PHE A 90 -8.90 2.50 -0.05
N PHE A 91 -7.97 2.70 -0.99
CA PHE A 91 -7.60 1.68 -1.97
C PHE A 91 -6.92 0.45 -1.35
N TRP A 92 -6.16 0.66 -0.28
CA TRP A 92 -5.55 -0.40 0.51
C TRP A 92 -6.57 -1.41 1.05
N ILE A 93 -7.70 -0.93 1.61
CA ILE A 93 -8.79 -1.80 2.10
C ILE A 93 -9.43 -2.58 0.95
N ASN A 94 -9.45 -2.01 -0.26
CA ASN A 94 -9.94 -2.66 -1.47
C ASN A 94 -8.91 -3.64 -2.09
N GLY A 95 -7.77 -3.86 -1.44
CA GLY A 95 -6.74 -4.78 -1.92
C GLY A 95 -5.86 -4.20 -3.03
N ARG A 96 -5.88 -2.89 -3.26
CA ARG A 96 -4.89 -2.19 -4.09
C ARG A 96 -3.74 -1.72 -3.21
N TRP A 97 -2.55 -2.22 -3.51
CA TRP A 97 -1.34 -2.01 -2.71
C TRP A 97 -0.35 -1.12 -3.42
N ASP A 98 -0.86 -0.11 -4.13
CA ASP A 98 0.00 0.82 -4.87
C ASP A 98 0.98 1.47 -3.88
N GLN A 99 2.26 1.49 -4.26
CA GLN A 99 3.40 1.99 -3.47
C GLN A 99 3.95 1.07 -2.37
N LEU A 100 3.42 -0.13 -2.10
CA LEU A 100 4.06 -1.04 -1.11
C LEU A 100 5.52 -1.35 -1.46
N ASP A 101 5.78 -1.76 -2.70
CA ASP A 101 7.10 -2.18 -3.16
C ASP A 101 8.09 -1.02 -3.31
N GLN A 102 7.61 0.22 -3.21
CA GLN A 102 8.43 1.42 -3.34
C GLN A 102 9.01 1.85 -1.99
N TRP A 103 8.35 1.51 -0.88
CA TRP A 103 8.74 1.92 0.47
C TRP A 103 9.40 0.78 1.24
N ASN A 104 10.72 0.58 1.03
CA ASN A 104 11.50 -0.38 1.84
C ASN A 104 11.77 0.18 3.25
N PHE A 105 10.77 0.12 4.13
CA PHE A 105 10.84 0.66 5.49
C PHE A 105 10.12 -0.24 6.50
N VAL A 106 10.91 -0.90 7.35
CA VAL A 106 10.45 -1.91 8.32
C VAL A 106 9.23 -1.48 9.17
N PRO A 107 9.15 -0.24 9.69
CA PRO A 107 7.97 0.19 10.45
C PRO A 107 6.66 0.14 9.64
N ILE A 108 6.72 0.43 8.34
CA ILE A 108 5.55 0.37 7.45
C ILE A 108 5.16 -1.09 7.22
N ASP A 109 6.13 -1.98 7.04
CA ASP A 109 5.88 -3.42 6.86
C ASP A 109 5.17 -4.02 8.08
N ILE A 110 5.67 -3.72 9.28
CA ILE A 110 5.07 -4.18 10.54
C ILE A 110 3.64 -3.65 10.69
N LEU A 111 3.43 -2.34 10.43
CA LEU A 111 2.10 -1.73 10.52
C LEU A 111 1.12 -2.36 9.52
N THR A 112 1.61 -2.70 8.33
CA THR A 112 0.82 -3.32 7.26
C THR A 112 0.42 -4.75 7.61
N LEU A 113 1.33 -5.51 8.23
CA LEU A 113 1.05 -6.87 8.72
C LEU A 113 -0.01 -6.86 9.83
N LEU A 114 0.16 -5.99 10.84
CA LEU A 114 -0.80 -5.84 11.93
C LEU A 114 -2.18 -5.41 11.42
N ALA A 115 -2.21 -4.44 10.50
CA ALA A 115 -3.43 -3.99 9.87
C ALA A 115 -4.15 -5.11 9.12
N SER A 116 -3.40 -5.97 8.40
CA SER A 116 -3.93 -7.11 7.67
C SER A 116 -4.55 -8.16 8.61
N ILE A 117 -3.88 -8.51 9.71
CA ILE A 117 -4.40 -9.45 10.72
C ILE A 117 -5.69 -8.91 11.35
N LEU A 118 -5.72 -7.63 11.69
CA LEU A 118 -6.90 -6.98 12.26
C LEU A 118 -8.05 -6.95 11.24
N LEU A 119 -7.78 -6.61 9.98
CA LEU A 119 -8.78 -6.59 8.92
C LEU A 119 -9.41 -7.97 8.71
N VAL A 120 -8.58 -9.02 8.61
CA VAL A 120 -9.06 -10.41 8.47
C VAL A 120 -9.91 -10.82 9.66
N THR A 121 -9.48 -10.48 10.89
CA THR A 121 -10.25 -10.77 12.11
C THR A 121 -11.62 -10.09 12.10
N ILE A 122 -11.68 -8.83 11.66
CA ILE A 122 -12.95 -8.10 11.57
C ILE A 122 -13.86 -8.71 10.49
N MET A 123 -13.31 -9.07 9.34
CA MET A 123 -14.06 -9.73 8.27
C MET A 123 -14.62 -11.08 8.71
N GLN A 124 -13.82 -11.89 9.42
CA GLN A 124 -14.28 -13.16 10.00
C GLN A 124 -15.44 -12.93 10.98
N ASN A 125 -15.34 -11.91 11.85
CA ASN A 125 -16.42 -11.58 12.79
C ASN A 125 -17.72 -11.15 12.08
N MET A 126 -17.64 -10.43 10.96
CA MET A 126 -18.80 -10.10 10.14
C MET A 126 -19.39 -11.33 9.46
N LEU A 127 -18.55 -12.22 8.94
CA LEU A 127 -18.98 -13.45 8.29
C LEU A 127 -19.72 -14.37 9.26
N ILE A 128 -19.20 -14.56 10.48
CA ILE A 128 -19.85 -15.36 11.53
C ILE A 128 -21.22 -14.78 11.88
N ALA A 129 -21.32 -13.44 11.98
CA ALA A 129 -22.58 -12.77 12.24
C ALA A 129 -23.60 -12.98 11.10
N PHE A 130 -23.15 -13.14 9.86
CA PHE A 130 -24.03 -13.44 8.73
C PHE A 130 -24.51 -14.90 8.74
N MET A 131 -23.67 -15.84 9.18
CA MET A 131 -24.02 -17.27 9.23
C MET A 131 -24.87 -17.67 10.45
N THR A 132 -24.92 -16.84 11.51
CA THR A 132 -25.56 -17.14 12.81
C THR A 132 -26.78 -16.27 13.07
#